data_AF-A0A0Q6B4T1-F1
#
_entry.id   AF-A0A0Q6B4T1-F1
#
_cell.length_a   1.000
_cell.length_b   1.000
_cell.length_c   1.000
_cell.angle_alpha   90.00
_cell.angle_beta   90.00
_cell.angle_gamma   90.00
#
_symmetry.space_group_name_H-M   'P 1'
#
loop_
_entity.id
_entity.type
_entity.pdbx_description
1 polymer ?
#
loop_
_entity_poly.entity_id
_entity_poly.type
_entity_poly.pdbx_seq_one_letter_code
_entity_poly.pdbx_strand_id
1 'polypeptide(L)'
;MATIESVQAVMAAEGLDDLGHVIDGDHANRTDCLVVTRRDDAWVTFSTDERAAVVDGSVRTYPSESEALEDFLVLLRLKKLLRDLQRERDLERVERASMTDLESLPAHMEAEGLNRVRVALGDVYLRRQDCLAVARRDGVWSTFYVDERAAVEERSLHTFPDEVSAVADFLDRLRSQHRKLEIRDELRDRRRRAGEPS
;
A
#
# COMPACT_ATOMS: atom_id res chain seq x y z
N MET A 1 35.10 12.25 8.29
CA MET A 1 35.18 11.48 7.04
C MET A 1 34.60 10.12 7.36
N ALA A 2 33.44 9.81 6.80
CA ALA A 2 32.78 8.53 6.99
C ALA A 2 33.59 7.42 6.32
N THR A 3 33.74 6.31 7.03
CA THR A 3 34.24 5.03 6.51
C THR A 3 33.13 3.99 6.63
N ILE A 4 33.22 2.92 5.85
CA ILE A 4 32.26 1.79 5.92
C ILE A 4 32.09 1.30 7.36
N GLU A 5 33.20 1.10 8.09
CA GLU A 5 33.16 0.65 9.49
C GLU A 5 32.42 1.64 10.41
N SER A 6 32.67 2.94 10.26
CA SER A 6 31.97 3.96 11.06
C SER A 6 30.47 4.02 10.74
N VAL A 7 30.10 3.82 9.47
CA VAL A 7 28.70 3.77 9.03
C VAL A 7 28.00 2.53 9.58
N GLN A 8 28.64 1.38 9.53
CA GLN A 8 28.12 0.14 10.12
C GLN A 8 27.91 0.27 11.64
N ALA A 9 28.83 0.93 12.35
CA ALA A 9 28.68 1.20 13.78
C ALA A 9 27.46 2.10 14.07
N VAL A 10 27.22 3.13 13.25
CA VAL A 10 26.02 3.98 13.35
C VAL A 10 24.76 3.19 13.04
N MET A 11 24.77 2.34 12.01
CA MET A 11 23.63 1.51 11.64
C MET A 11 23.22 0.56 12.76
N ALA A 12 24.20 -0.09 13.40
CA ALA A 12 23.96 -0.95 14.56
C ALA A 12 23.40 -0.16 15.75
N ALA A 13 23.96 1.01 16.06
CA ALA A 13 23.50 1.85 17.17
C ALA A 13 22.06 2.37 16.96
N GLU A 14 21.66 2.62 15.72
CA GLU A 14 20.34 3.14 15.37
C GLU A 14 19.33 2.06 14.95
N GLY A 15 19.73 0.79 14.90
CA GLY A 15 18.89 -0.32 14.43
C GLY A 15 18.47 -0.15 12.97
N LEU A 16 19.41 0.28 12.11
CA LEU A 16 19.20 0.40 10.66
C LEU A 16 19.52 -0.90 9.91
N ASP A 17 20.15 -1.88 10.56
CA ASP A 17 20.56 -3.15 9.93
C ASP A 17 19.38 -3.99 9.44
N ASP A 18 18.21 -3.84 10.07
CA ASP A 18 16.96 -4.51 9.69
C ASP A 18 16.38 -3.99 8.36
N LEU A 19 16.93 -2.90 7.82
CA LEU A 19 16.54 -2.38 6.50
C LEU A 19 17.36 -3.06 5.42
N GLY A 20 16.71 -3.43 4.32
CA GLY A 20 17.40 -3.93 3.13
C GLY A 20 18.47 -2.94 2.66
N HIS A 21 19.74 -3.33 2.72
CA HIS A 21 20.87 -2.51 2.32
C HIS A 21 22.03 -3.34 1.75
N VAL A 22 22.89 -2.67 0.98
CA VAL A 22 24.17 -3.19 0.46
C VAL A 22 25.21 -2.07 0.50
N ILE A 23 26.38 -2.35 1.08
CA ILE A 23 27.54 -1.45 1.09
C ILE A 23 28.69 -2.18 0.41
N ASP A 24 29.16 -1.63 -0.71
CA ASP A 24 30.31 -2.12 -1.49
C ASP A 24 30.28 -3.65 -1.74
N GLY A 25 29.15 -4.13 -2.25
CA GLY A 25 28.89 -5.55 -2.44
C GLY A 25 27.95 -5.86 -3.60
N ASP A 26 27.75 -7.15 -3.86
CA ASP A 26 26.85 -7.60 -4.91
C ASP A 26 25.38 -7.31 -4.55
N HIS A 27 24.70 -6.60 -5.45
CA HIS A 27 23.31 -6.20 -5.35
C HIS A 27 22.42 -6.86 -6.40
N ALA A 28 22.96 -7.71 -7.28
CA ALA A 28 22.26 -8.21 -8.47
C ALA A 28 20.93 -8.92 -8.20
N ASN A 29 20.76 -9.50 -7.01
CA ASN A 29 19.54 -10.20 -6.59
C ASN A 29 18.93 -9.64 -5.29
N ARG A 30 19.27 -8.39 -4.93
CA ARG A 30 18.83 -7.78 -3.67
C ARG A 30 17.61 -6.89 -3.94
N THR A 31 16.45 -7.33 -3.46
CA THR A 31 15.17 -6.63 -3.62
C THR A 31 14.96 -5.61 -2.50
N ASP A 32 14.26 -4.52 -2.78
CA ASP A 32 13.87 -3.49 -1.80
C ASP A 32 15.04 -2.90 -0.98
N CYS A 33 16.23 -2.84 -1.58
CA CYS A 33 17.47 -2.45 -0.90
C CYS A 33 17.88 -1.01 -1.24
N LEU A 34 18.49 -0.31 -0.29
CA LEU A 34 19.33 0.84 -0.60
C LEU A 34 20.78 0.38 -0.80
N VAL A 35 21.39 0.77 -1.89
CA VAL A 35 22.74 0.34 -2.26
C VAL A 35 23.67 1.54 -2.27
N VAL A 36 24.87 1.39 -1.71
CA VAL A 36 26.03 2.25 -1.96
C VAL A 36 27.16 1.39 -2.48
N THR A 37 27.72 1.74 -3.63
CA THR A 37 28.78 0.95 -4.28
C THR A 37 29.61 1.83 -5.18
N ARG A 38 30.82 1.39 -5.49
CA ARG A 38 31.61 2.00 -6.57
C ARG A 38 31.12 1.51 -7.93
N ARG A 39 30.95 2.42 -8.89
CA ARG A 39 30.75 2.12 -10.32
C ARG A 39 31.71 2.99 -11.12
N ASP A 40 32.54 2.35 -11.94
CA ASP A 40 33.64 2.99 -12.66
C ASP A 40 34.55 3.78 -11.69
N ASP A 41 34.63 5.11 -11.86
CA ASP A 41 35.44 6.02 -11.05
C ASP A 41 34.62 6.87 -10.07
N ALA A 42 33.35 6.54 -9.84
CA ALA A 42 32.50 7.28 -8.91
C ALA A 42 31.81 6.37 -7.89
N TRP A 43 31.47 6.96 -6.76
CA TRP A 43 30.58 6.33 -5.79
C TRP A 43 29.15 6.63 -6.18
N VAL A 44 28.29 5.62 -6.11
CA VAL A 44 26.87 5.77 -6.45
C VAL A 44 25.98 5.21 -5.36
N THR A 45 24.85 5.87 -5.14
CA THR A 45 23.75 5.33 -4.35
C THR A 45 22.51 5.16 -5.23
N PHE A 46 21.73 4.12 -4.96
CA PHE A 46 20.44 3.89 -5.64
C PHE A 46 19.59 2.92 -4.83
N SER A 47 18.29 2.87 -5.14
CA SER A 47 17.36 1.89 -4.55
C SER A 47 17.03 0.79 -5.56
N THR A 48 16.78 -0.42 -5.07
CA THR A 48 16.18 -1.51 -5.85
C THR A 48 14.73 -1.73 -5.45
N ASP A 49 13.92 -2.18 -6.41
CA ASP A 49 12.51 -2.55 -6.22
C ASP A 49 12.35 -4.04 -5.82
N GLU A 50 11.11 -4.51 -5.77
CA GLU A 50 10.76 -5.88 -5.40
C GLU A 50 11.27 -6.93 -6.42
N ARG A 51 11.74 -6.49 -7.59
CA ARG A 51 12.30 -7.32 -8.66
C ARG A 51 13.82 -7.20 -8.75
N ALA A 52 14.45 -6.56 -7.75
CA ALA A 52 15.86 -6.21 -7.73
C ALA A 52 16.29 -5.26 -8.88
N ALA A 53 15.33 -4.62 -9.55
CA ALA A 53 15.62 -3.63 -10.58
C ALA A 53 15.92 -2.29 -9.92
N VAL A 54 16.84 -1.51 -10.50
CA VAL A 54 17.16 -0.17 -10.02
C VAL A 54 15.95 0.74 -10.25
N VAL A 55 15.49 1.40 -9.19
CA VAL A 55 14.37 2.34 -9.25
C VAL A 55 14.76 3.57 -10.06
N ASP A 56 13.95 3.92 -11.06
CA ASP A 56 14.19 5.08 -11.90
C ASP A 56 14.24 6.38 -11.08
N GLY A 57 15.17 7.28 -11.43
CA GLY A 57 15.41 8.52 -10.70
C GLY A 57 16.06 8.36 -9.30
N SER A 58 16.37 7.14 -8.84
CA SER A 58 17.01 6.94 -7.53
C SER A 58 18.54 7.05 -7.55
N VAL A 59 19.16 7.01 -8.73
CA VAL A 59 20.63 6.98 -8.88
C VAL A 59 21.23 8.36 -8.56
N ARG A 60 22.17 8.38 -7.63
CA ARG A 60 22.99 9.55 -7.28
C ARG A 60 24.46 9.20 -7.39
N THR A 61 25.27 10.17 -7.76
CA THR A 61 26.71 10.00 -7.99
C THR A 61 27.50 10.99 -7.12
N TYR A 62 28.59 10.54 -6.53
CA TYR A 62 29.40 11.29 -5.58
C TYR A 62 30.89 11.19 -5.96
N PRO A 63 31.66 12.26 -5.69
CA PRO A 63 33.08 12.29 -5.98
C PRO A 63 33.93 11.48 -4.99
N SER A 64 33.39 11.14 -3.81
CA SER A 64 34.14 10.45 -2.75
C SER A 64 33.28 9.42 -2.01
N GLU A 65 33.95 8.43 -1.40
CA GLU A 65 33.31 7.41 -0.56
C GLU A 65 32.61 8.05 0.64
N SER A 66 33.30 8.97 1.32
CA SER A 66 32.78 9.64 2.52
C SER A 66 31.45 10.35 2.25
N GLU A 67 31.35 11.09 1.14
CA GLU A 67 30.11 11.80 0.77
C GLU A 67 28.98 10.82 0.44
N ALA A 68 29.27 9.75 -0.29
CA ALA A 68 28.29 8.73 -0.62
C ALA A 68 27.77 8.02 0.64
N LEU A 69 28.66 7.69 1.58
CA LEU A 69 28.32 7.05 2.85
C LEU A 69 27.51 7.96 3.78
N GLU A 70 27.82 9.26 3.81
CA GLU A 70 27.06 10.24 4.59
C GLU A 70 25.63 10.40 4.06
N ASP A 71 25.44 10.56 2.75
CA ASP A 71 24.09 10.62 2.16
C ASP A 71 23.37 9.28 2.26
N PHE A 72 24.08 8.16 2.12
CA PHE A 72 23.52 6.81 2.31
C PHE A 72 22.91 6.64 3.71
N LEU A 73 23.58 7.09 4.77
CA LEU A 73 23.03 7.07 6.13
C LEU A 73 21.77 7.93 6.26
N VAL A 74 21.75 9.12 5.65
CA VAL A 74 20.56 9.99 5.63
C VAL A 74 19.38 9.27 4.96
N LEU A 75 19.63 8.62 3.82
CA LEU A 75 18.62 7.88 3.08
C LEU A 75 18.13 6.64 3.86
N LEU A 76 18.99 5.92 4.57
CA LEU A 76 18.58 4.81 5.45
C LEU A 76 17.67 5.28 6.59
N ARG A 77 18.04 6.38 7.26
CA ARG A 77 17.21 6.97 8.33
C ARG A 77 15.85 7.40 7.80
N LEU A 78 15.79 7.98 6.60
CA LEU A 78 14.54 8.33 5.94
C LEU A 78 13.70 7.07 5.63
N LYS A 79 14.33 6.01 5.11
CA LYS A 79 13.66 4.72 4.86
C LYS A 79 13.07 4.13 6.15
N LYS A 80 13.79 4.21 7.27
CA LYS A 80 13.27 3.81 8.60
C LYS A 80 12.02 4.61 8.97
N LEU A 81 12.11 5.94 8.91
CA LEU A 81 11.00 6.82 9.25
C LEU A 81 9.75 6.51 8.42
N LEU A 82 9.89 6.31 7.10
CA LEU A 82 8.77 5.98 6.23
C LEU A 82 8.15 4.62 6.58
N ARG A 83 8.98 3.61 6.89
CA ARG A 83 8.50 2.29 7.35
C ARG A 83 7.72 2.41 8.67
N ASP A 84 8.23 3.20 9.61
CA ASP A 84 7.62 3.36 10.93
C ASP A 84 6.28 4.12 10.84
N LEU A 85 6.21 5.19 10.04
CA LEU A 85 4.96 5.91 9.74
C LEU A 85 3.92 5.03 9.05
N GLN A 86 4.37 4.22 8.08
CA GLN A 86 3.52 3.25 7.40
C GLN A 86 2.95 2.24 8.39
N ARG A 87 3.79 1.72 9.31
CA ARG A 87 3.36 0.80 10.37
C ARG A 87 2.38 1.43 11.34
N GLU A 88 2.61 2.67 11.77
CA GLU A 88 1.70 3.41 12.64
C GLU A 88 0.32 3.57 11.97
N ARG A 89 0.30 3.99 10.71
CA ARG A 89 -0.95 4.09 9.94
C ARG A 89 -1.65 2.73 9.80
N ASP A 90 -0.90 1.67 9.56
CA ASP A 90 -1.47 0.34 9.44
C ASP A 90 -2.02 -0.16 10.80
N LEU A 91 -1.37 0.18 11.92
CA LEU A 91 -1.89 -0.07 13.27
C LEU A 91 -3.17 0.72 13.57
N GLU A 92 -3.21 2.03 13.25
CA GLU A 92 -4.42 2.84 13.39
C GLU A 92 -5.58 2.29 12.54
N ARG A 93 -5.27 1.77 11.34
CA ARG A 93 -6.26 1.09 10.49
C ARG A 93 -6.78 -0.19 11.15
N VAL A 94 -5.88 -1.03 11.69
CA VAL A 94 -6.29 -2.24 12.41
C VAL A 94 -7.11 -1.88 13.65
N GLU A 95 -6.75 -0.84 14.40
CA GLU A 95 -7.50 -0.41 15.58
C GLU A 95 -8.90 0.08 15.19
N ARG A 96 -9.02 0.95 14.18
CA ARG A 96 -10.33 1.39 13.66
C ARG A 96 -11.17 0.22 13.12
N ALA A 97 -10.53 -0.72 12.44
CA ALA A 97 -11.19 -1.92 11.94
C ALA A 97 -11.63 -2.85 13.07
N SER A 98 -10.83 -2.98 14.13
CA SER A 98 -11.15 -3.81 15.31
C SER A 98 -12.37 -3.32 16.08
N MET A 99 -12.75 -2.05 15.88
CA MET A 99 -13.99 -1.46 16.39
C MET A 99 -15.19 -1.62 15.45
N THR A 100 -15.00 -2.12 14.23
CA THR A 100 -16.06 -2.29 13.23
C THR A 100 -16.17 -3.76 12.83
N ASP A 101 -17.06 -4.48 13.49
CA ASP A 101 -17.49 -5.82 13.10
C ASP A 101 -18.59 -5.77 12.02
N LEU A 102 -18.98 -6.93 11.49
CA LEU A 102 -20.02 -7.03 10.47
C LEU A 102 -21.38 -6.51 10.97
N GLU A 103 -21.63 -6.57 12.29
CA GLU A 103 -22.87 -6.11 12.92
C GLU A 103 -22.98 -4.58 12.98
N SER A 104 -21.88 -3.89 13.27
CA SER A 104 -21.80 -2.42 13.36
C SER A 104 -21.56 -1.75 11.99
N LEU A 105 -21.14 -2.52 10.98
CA LEU A 105 -20.83 -2.05 9.64
C LEU A 105 -21.94 -1.20 8.98
N PRO A 106 -23.25 -1.53 9.06
CA PRO A 106 -24.30 -0.69 8.49
C PRO A 106 -24.35 0.72 9.10
N ALA A 107 -24.20 0.83 10.42
CA ALA A 107 -24.21 2.13 11.11
C ALA A 107 -22.99 2.97 10.72
N HIS A 108 -21.83 2.33 10.55
CA HIS A 108 -20.62 3.00 10.08
C HIS A 108 -20.75 3.50 8.64
N MET A 109 -21.31 2.68 7.74
CA MET A 109 -21.59 3.08 6.36
C MET A 109 -22.56 4.27 6.29
N GLU A 110 -23.58 4.30 7.15
CA GLU A 110 -24.51 5.42 7.24
C GLU A 110 -23.82 6.70 7.74
N ALA A 111 -23.02 6.60 8.80
CA ALA A 111 -22.27 7.72 9.35
C ALA A 111 -21.27 8.34 8.34
N GLU A 112 -20.65 7.52 7.49
CA GLU A 112 -19.73 7.97 6.43
C GLU A 112 -20.44 8.32 5.10
N GLY A 113 -21.76 8.14 4.99
CA GLY A 113 -22.50 8.42 3.76
C GLY A 113 -22.19 7.46 2.60
N LEU A 114 -21.72 6.24 2.88
CA LEU A 114 -21.30 5.24 1.90
C LEU A 114 -22.46 4.42 1.31
N ASN A 115 -23.67 4.99 1.27
CA ASN A 115 -24.92 4.30 0.90
C ASN A 115 -25.17 4.19 -0.61
N ARG A 116 -24.29 4.78 -1.45
CA ARG A 116 -24.47 4.81 -2.91
C ARG A 116 -24.05 3.52 -3.62
N VAL A 117 -23.15 2.76 -3.02
CA VAL A 117 -22.66 1.50 -3.59
C VAL A 117 -23.53 0.37 -3.06
N ARG A 118 -23.99 -0.52 -3.95
CA ARG A 118 -24.71 -1.72 -3.53
C ARG A 118 -23.76 -2.64 -2.80
N VAL A 119 -24.14 -3.07 -1.61
CA VAL A 119 -23.33 -3.97 -0.78
C VAL A 119 -24.06 -5.28 -0.47
N ALA A 120 -23.32 -6.33 -0.11
CA ALA A 120 -23.87 -7.54 0.48
C ALA A 120 -23.02 -7.94 1.71
N LEU A 121 -23.66 -8.06 2.87
CA LEU A 121 -23.00 -8.34 4.15
C LEU A 121 -23.36 -9.75 4.62
N GLY A 122 -22.38 -10.65 4.72
CA GLY A 122 -22.63 -12.07 4.94
C GLY A 122 -23.29 -12.75 3.73
N ASP A 123 -23.96 -13.87 3.96
CA ASP A 123 -24.42 -14.79 2.90
C ASP A 123 -25.53 -14.26 1.98
N VAL A 124 -26.03 -13.04 2.21
CA VAL A 124 -27.00 -12.38 1.33
C VAL A 124 -26.43 -12.07 -0.07
N TYR A 125 -25.11 -12.15 -0.26
CA TYR A 125 -24.50 -11.98 -1.59
C TYR A 125 -25.01 -13.01 -2.61
N LEU A 126 -25.41 -14.20 -2.17
CA LEU A 126 -25.97 -15.26 -3.04
C LEU A 126 -27.26 -14.84 -3.77
N ARG A 127 -27.89 -13.75 -3.34
CA ARG A 127 -29.15 -13.23 -3.90
C ARG A 127 -29.03 -11.79 -4.38
N ARG A 128 -27.82 -11.23 -4.44
CA ARG A 128 -27.57 -9.87 -4.93
C ARG A 128 -26.76 -9.90 -6.21
N GLN A 129 -26.94 -8.85 -7.01
CA GLN A 129 -26.26 -8.61 -8.27
C GLN A 129 -25.65 -7.22 -8.21
N ASP A 130 -24.54 -7.04 -8.94
CA ASP A 130 -23.86 -5.74 -9.09
C ASP A 130 -23.56 -5.10 -7.73
N CYS A 131 -22.84 -5.82 -6.87
CA CYS A 131 -22.58 -5.39 -5.49
C CYS A 131 -21.20 -5.80 -4.97
N LEU A 132 -20.65 -4.97 -4.08
CA LEU A 132 -19.48 -5.32 -3.29
C LEU A 132 -19.91 -6.15 -2.08
N ALA A 133 -19.28 -7.29 -1.84
CA ALA A 133 -19.63 -8.22 -0.78
C ALA A 133 -18.48 -8.39 0.22
N VAL A 134 -18.84 -8.60 1.49
CA VAL A 134 -17.98 -9.17 2.53
C VAL A 134 -18.73 -10.32 3.18
N ALA A 135 -18.18 -11.53 3.12
CA ALA A 135 -18.85 -12.74 3.59
C ALA A 135 -17.84 -13.86 3.90
N ARG A 136 -18.31 -14.88 4.62
CA ARG A 136 -17.54 -16.10 4.88
C ARG A 136 -17.85 -17.15 3.82
N ARG A 137 -16.90 -17.44 2.93
CA ARG A 137 -17.02 -18.43 1.85
C ARG A 137 -16.15 -19.64 2.17
N ASP A 138 -16.74 -20.84 2.16
CA ASP A 138 -16.01 -22.10 2.42
C ASP A 138 -15.18 -22.05 3.71
N GLY A 139 -15.69 -21.34 4.74
CA GLY A 139 -15.02 -21.16 6.02
C GLY A 139 -14.00 -20.01 6.09
N VAL A 140 -13.72 -19.32 4.98
CA VAL A 140 -12.74 -18.23 4.86
C VAL A 140 -13.43 -16.88 4.69
N TRP A 141 -12.99 -15.87 5.44
CA TRP A 141 -13.49 -14.50 5.29
C TRP A 141 -12.99 -13.90 3.97
N SER A 142 -13.90 -13.34 3.19
CA SER A 142 -13.57 -12.85 1.85
C SER A 142 -14.30 -11.56 1.50
N THR A 143 -13.64 -10.71 0.71
CA THR A 143 -14.27 -9.57 0.03
C THR A 143 -14.20 -9.75 -1.47
N PHE A 144 -15.27 -9.42 -2.18
CA PHE A 144 -15.36 -9.64 -3.63
C PHE A 144 -16.47 -8.80 -4.26
N TYR A 145 -16.43 -8.64 -5.57
CA TYR A 145 -17.52 -8.10 -6.36
C TYR A 145 -18.40 -9.22 -6.89
N VAL A 146 -19.71 -8.99 -6.87
CA VAL A 146 -20.70 -9.84 -7.53
C VAL A 146 -21.19 -9.09 -8.76
N ASP A 147 -21.04 -9.69 -9.93
CA ASP A 147 -21.41 -9.08 -11.20
C ASP A 147 -22.94 -9.03 -11.40
N GLU A 148 -23.36 -8.50 -12.55
CA GLU A 148 -24.77 -8.41 -12.93
C GLU A 148 -25.46 -9.77 -13.08
N ARG A 149 -24.69 -10.86 -13.24
CA ARG A 149 -25.18 -12.24 -13.39
C ARG A 149 -25.24 -12.98 -12.06
N ALA A 150 -25.03 -12.29 -10.94
CA ALA A 150 -24.89 -12.87 -9.61
C ALA A 150 -23.69 -13.82 -9.48
N ALA A 151 -22.69 -13.70 -10.35
CA ALA A 151 -21.46 -14.46 -10.28
C ALA A 151 -20.37 -13.67 -9.55
N VAL A 152 -19.55 -14.36 -8.77
CA VAL A 152 -18.38 -13.75 -8.13
C VAL A 152 -17.35 -13.41 -9.19
N GLU A 153 -16.88 -12.17 -9.20
CA GLU A 153 -15.72 -11.78 -10.00
C GLU A 153 -14.44 -12.27 -9.34
N GLU A 154 -13.91 -13.41 -9.78
CA GLU A 154 -12.70 -14.05 -9.21
C GLU A 154 -11.49 -13.11 -9.12
N ARG A 155 -11.33 -12.17 -10.06
CA ARG A 155 -10.25 -11.18 -10.04
C ARG A 155 -10.35 -10.15 -8.91
N SER A 156 -11.51 -10.07 -8.28
CA SER A 156 -11.82 -9.14 -7.19
C SER A 156 -11.84 -9.83 -5.82
N LEU A 157 -11.63 -11.15 -5.79
CA LEU A 157 -11.70 -11.97 -4.58
C LEU A 157 -10.43 -11.83 -3.75
N HIS A 158 -10.58 -11.31 -2.54
CA HIS A 158 -9.53 -11.23 -1.54
C HIS A 158 -9.96 -12.07 -0.33
N THR A 159 -9.05 -12.88 0.21
CA THR A 159 -9.29 -13.77 1.35
C THR A 159 -8.51 -13.30 2.57
N PHE A 160 -9.10 -13.42 3.75
CA PHE A 160 -8.58 -12.89 5.00
C PHE A 160 -8.64 -13.94 6.12
N PRO A 161 -7.72 -13.87 7.10
CA PRO A 161 -7.69 -14.80 8.22
C PRO A 161 -8.84 -14.60 9.22
N ASP A 162 -9.41 -13.39 9.30
CA ASP A 162 -10.44 -13.02 10.27
C ASP A 162 -11.44 -12.01 9.70
N GLU A 163 -12.55 -11.83 10.42
CA GLU A 163 -13.65 -10.93 10.04
C GLU A 163 -13.19 -9.47 9.98
N VAL A 164 -12.41 -9.05 10.99
CA VAL A 164 -11.93 -7.67 11.13
C VAL A 164 -11.13 -7.24 9.91
N SER A 165 -10.21 -8.10 9.47
CA SER A 165 -9.38 -7.87 8.28
C SER A 165 -10.23 -7.78 7.01
N ALA A 166 -11.24 -8.62 6.87
CA ALA A 166 -12.16 -8.58 5.72
C ALA A 166 -13.04 -7.34 5.73
N VAL A 167 -13.55 -6.91 6.89
CA VAL A 167 -14.35 -5.68 7.03
C VAL A 167 -13.50 -4.44 6.74
N ALA A 168 -12.24 -4.41 7.18
CA ALA A 168 -11.31 -3.33 6.87
C ALA A 168 -11.09 -3.15 5.36
N ASP A 169 -10.75 -4.24 4.66
CA ASP A 169 -10.57 -4.23 3.20
C ASP A 169 -11.88 -3.86 2.49
N PHE A 170 -13.01 -4.38 2.96
CA PHE A 170 -14.32 -4.06 2.41
C PHE A 170 -14.61 -2.55 2.48
N LEU A 171 -14.36 -1.90 3.62
CA LEU A 171 -14.55 -0.47 3.79
C LEU A 171 -13.64 0.35 2.88
N ASP A 172 -12.36 -0.03 2.75
CA ASP A 172 -11.43 0.64 1.85
C ASP A 172 -11.89 0.54 0.38
N ARG A 173 -12.36 -0.64 -0.03
CA ARG A 173 -12.93 -0.85 -1.36
C ARG A 173 -14.22 -0.05 -1.55
N LEU A 174 -15.08 0.00 -0.54
CA LEU A 174 -16.33 0.77 -0.56
C LEU A 174 -16.08 2.27 -0.71
N ARG A 175 -15.16 2.84 0.08
CA ARG A 175 -14.72 4.24 -0.04
C ARG A 175 -14.14 4.54 -1.42
N SER A 176 -13.31 3.63 -1.96
CA SER A 176 -12.76 3.76 -3.31
C SER A 176 -13.87 3.81 -4.38
N GLN A 177 -14.88 2.93 -4.28
CA GLN A 177 -16.01 2.93 -5.21
C GLN A 177 -16.89 4.18 -5.06
N HIS A 178 -17.17 4.60 -3.83
CA HIS A 178 -17.90 5.84 -3.57
C HIS A 178 -17.21 7.03 -4.23
N ARG A 179 -15.89 7.17 -4.05
CA ARG A 179 -15.10 8.24 -4.66
C ARG A 179 -15.13 8.22 -6.19
N LYS A 180 -15.11 7.03 -6.81
CA LYS A 180 -15.24 6.90 -8.26
C LYS A 180 -16.60 7.37 -8.77
N LEU A 181 -17.67 7.14 -8.01
CA LEU A 181 -19.01 7.62 -8.35
C LEU A 181 -19.09 9.16 -8.26
N GLU A 182 -18.52 9.76 -7.22
CA GLU A 182 -18.44 11.23 -7.09
C GLU A 182 -17.72 11.87 -8.28
N ILE A 183 -16.55 11.35 -8.64
CA ILE A 183 -15.79 11.85 -9.80
C ILE A 183 -16.60 11.72 -11.09
N ARG A 184 -17.31 10.61 -11.27
CA ARG A 184 -18.15 10.38 -12.46
C ARG A 184 -19.30 11.39 -12.53
N ASP A 185 -19.91 11.73 -11.39
CA ASP A 185 -20.97 12.75 -11.32
C ASP A 185 -20.41 14.14 -11.61
N GLU A 186 -19.27 14.51 -11.02
CA GLU A 186 -18.61 15.79 -11.30
C GLU A 186 -18.27 15.95 -12.78
N LEU A 187 -17.76 14.89 -13.43
CA LEU A 187 -17.48 14.89 -14.86
C LEU A 187 -18.75 15.02 -15.70
N ARG A 188 -19.83 14.33 -15.31
CA ARG A 188 -21.15 14.44 -15.98
C ARG A 188 -21.69 15.86 -15.88
N ASP A 189 -21.59 16.50 -14.73
CA ASP A 189 -22.06 17.86 -14.51
C ASP A 189 -21.21 18.91 -15.22
N ARG A 190 -19.91 18.66 -15.39
CA ARG A 190 -19.05 19.51 -16.24
C ARG A 190 -19.47 19.43 -17.70
N ARG A 191 -19.71 18.23 -18.25
CA ARG A 191 -20.19 18.05 -19.64
C ARG A 191 -21.54 18.73 -19.88
N ARG A 192 -22.48 18.56 -18.93
CA ARG A 192 -23.79 19.23 -18.98
C ARG A 192 -23.66 20.75 -19.02
N ARG A 193 -22.77 21.33 -18.18
CA ARG A 193 -22.50 22.78 -18.16
C ARG A 193 -21.79 23.26 -19.42
N ALA A 194 -21.00 22.42 -20.07
CA ALA A 194 -20.31 22.72 -21.33
C ALA A 194 -21.20 22.57 -22.58
N GLY A 195 -22.44 22.06 -22.44
CA GLY A 195 -23.36 21.89 -23.57
C GLY A 195 -23.03 20.71 -24.49
N GLU A 196 -22.20 19.77 -24.04
CA GLU A 196 -21.85 18.57 -24.82
C GLU A 196 -22.98 17.52 -24.75
N PRO A 197 -23.38 16.90 -25.88
CA PRO A 197 -24.40 15.86 -25.86
C PRO A 197 -23.89 14.61 -25.12
N SER A 198 -24.81 13.94 -24.41
CA SER A 198 -24.55 12.67 -23.69
C SER A 198 -24.25 11.51 -24.63
#